data_AF-A0A920INJ2-F1
#
_entry.id   AF-A0A920INJ2-F1
#
_cell.length_a   1.000
_cell.length_b   1.000
_cell.length_c   1.000
_cell.angle_alpha   90.00
_cell.angle_beta   90.00
_cell.angle_gamma   90.00
#
_symmetry.space_group_name_H-M   'P 1'
#
loop_
_entity.id
_entity.type
_entity.pdbx_description
1 polymer ?
#
loop_
_entity_poly.entity_id
_entity_poly.type
_entity_poly.pdbx_seq_one_letter_code
_entity_poly.pdbx_strand_id
1 'polypeptide(L)'
;MKHLLIIFSLLLTSISWSKDVDWNDLIKRDGLWYEKFTNEPFTGNSTGLKQGKVKDGKKDGEWLYYIENGQLYLKNTYKDGKRW
;
A
#
# COMPACT_ATOMS: atom_id res chain seq x y z
N MET A 1 -20.27 -36.48 8.75
CA MET A 1 -19.05 -35.79 8.27
C MET A 1 -19.37 -34.83 7.11
N LYS A 2 -20.19 -33.80 7.35
CA LYS A 2 -20.51 -32.77 6.33
C LYS A 2 -20.24 -31.35 6.84
N HIS A 3 -20.24 -31.16 8.16
CA HIS A 3 -19.89 -29.88 8.79
C HIS A 3 -18.38 -29.64 8.96
N LEU A 4 -17.53 -30.68 8.82
CA LEU A 4 -16.08 -30.54 9.01
C LEU A 4 -15.37 -29.83 7.83
N LEU A 5 -15.99 -29.78 6.64
CA LEU A 5 -15.43 -29.11 5.46
C LEU A 5 -15.75 -27.60 5.42
N ILE A 6 -16.78 -27.14 6.14
CA ILE A 6 -17.20 -25.72 6.13
C ILE A 6 -16.34 -24.88 7.09
N ILE A 7 -15.67 -25.50 8.07
CA ILE A 7 -14.82 -24.77 9.04
C ILE A 7 -13.43 -24.47 8.45
N PHE A 8 -12.95 -25.25 7.46
CA PHE A 8 -11.63 -25.05 6.86
C PHE A 8 -11.57 -23.87 5.87
N SER A 9 -12.71 -23.39 5.38
CA SER A 9 -12.78 -22.22 4.47
C SER A 9 -12.71 -20.86 5.18
N LEU A 10 -12.87 -20.80 6.51
CA LEU A 10 -12.80 -19.56 7.28
C LEU A 10 -11.36 -19.11 7.62
N LEU A 11 -10.36 -19.98 7.41
CA LEU A 11 -8.96 -19.73 7.79
C LEU A 11 -8.06 -19.22 6.66
N LEU A 12 -8.57 -19.03 5.43
CA LEU A 12 -7.83 -18.33 4.36
C LEU A 12 -8.14 -16.81 4.30
N THR A 13 -8.77 -16.25 5.33
CA THR A 13 -8.98 -14.81 5.39
C THR A 13 -7.65 -14.12 5.71
N SER A 14 -7.08 -13.48 4.70
CA SER A 14 -5.95 -12.54 4.80
C SER A 14 -4.52 -13.08 4.87
N ILE A 15 -4.16 -14.00 3.96
CA ILE A 15 -2.88 -13.75 3.25
C ILE A 15 -3.16 -12.60 2.30
N SER A 16 -3.24 -11.38 2.85
CA SER A 16 -3.21 -10.18 2.04
C SER A 16 -1.77 -10.08 1.56
N TRP A 17 -1.48 -10.70 0.42
CA TRP A 17 -0.26 -10.39 -0.32
C TRP A 17 -0.30 -8.89 -0.57
N SER A 18 0.52 -8.16 0.18
CA SER A 18 0.68 -6.73 -0.01
C SER A 18 1.27 -6.55 -1.40
N LYS A 19 0.50 -5.93 -2.30
CA LYS A 19 0.95 -5.67 -3.66
C LYS A 19 2.04 -4.60 -3.62
N ASP A 20 3.18 -4.87 -4.25
CA ASP A 20 4.25 -3.88 -4.39
C ASP A 20 4.15 -3.20 -5.77
N VAL A 21 4.14 -1.87 -5.79
CA VAL A 21 4.03 -1.05 -7.02
C VAL A 21 5.05 0.08 -6.95
N ASP A 22 5.76 0.38 -8.05
CA ASP A 22 6.65 1.54 -8.09
C ASP A 22 5.84 2.83 -7.90
N TRP A 23 6.35 3.76 -7.08
CA TRP A 23 5.64 5.01 -6.82
C TRP A 23 5.25 5.77 -8.10
N ASN A 24 6.02 5.66 -9.18
CA ASN A 24 5.77 6.33 -10.45
C ASN A 24 4.60 5.73 -11.24
N ASP A 25 4.12 4.55 -10.82
CA ASP A 25 2.91 3.91 -11.34
C ASP A 25 1.67 4.19 -10.49
N LEU A 26 1.83 4.94 -9.40
CA LEU A 26 0.71 5.45 -8.60
C LEU A 26 0.31 6.86 -9.07
N ILE A 27 -0.98 7.04 -9.33
CA ILE A 27 -1.59 8.32 -9.70
C ILE A 27 -2.53 8.79 -8.58
N LYS A 28 -2.61 10.10 -8.36
CA LYS A 28 -3.51 10.69 -7.37
C LYS A 28 -4.80 11.17 -8.05
N ARG A 29 -5.94 10.68 -7.59
CA ARG A 29 -7.29 11.10 -8.03
C ARG A 29 -8.14 11.38 -6.79
N ASP A 30 -8.81 12.53 -6.74
CA ASP A 30 -9.69 12.91 -5.61
C ASP A 30 -9.06 12.75 -4.22
N GLY A 31 -7.77 13.05 -4.10
CA GLY A 31 -7.04 12.93 -2.83
C GLY A 31 -6.49 11.53 -2.51
N LEU A 32 -6.89 10.49 -3.24
CA LEU A 32 -6.50 9.10 -3.04
C LEU A 32 -5.51 8.61 -4.10
N TRP A 33 -4.65 7.68 -3.72
CA TRP A 33 -3.67 7.02 -4.60
C TRP A 33 -4.27 5.78 -5.25
N TYR A 34 -3.98 5.59 -6.53
CA TYR A 34 -4.42 4.47 -7.34
C TYR A 34 -3.27 4.00 -8.22
N GLU A 35 -3.24 2.73 -8.55
CA GLU A 35 -2.40 2.23 -9.64
C GLU A 35 -2.97 2.69 -11.00
N LYS A 36 -2.09 2.87 -12.00
CA LYS A 36 -2.53 3.17 -13.36
C LYS A 36 -3.56 2.13 -13.85
N PHE A 37 -4.59 2.62 -14.54
CA PHE A 37 -5.65 1.81 -15.16
C PHE A 37 -6.56 1.01 -14.21
N THR A 38 -6.46 1.21 -12.89
CA THR A 38 -7.44 0.69 -11.94
C THR A 38 -8.46 1.76 -11.58
N ASN A 39 -9.56 1.38 -10.94
CA ASN A 39 -10.56 2.32 -10.39
C ASN A 39 -10.72 2.19 -8.87
N GLU A 40 -9.97 1.28 -8.24
CA GLU A 40 -10.02 1.02 -6.81
C GLU A 40 -8.82 1.68 -6.12
N PRO A 41 -9.03 2.38 -4.98
CA PRO A 41 -7.93 2.96 -4.22
C PRO A 41 -6.86 1.93 -3.90
N PHE A 42 -5.61 2.29 -4.10
CA PHE A 42 -4.49 1.37 -3.94
C PHE A 42 -4.31 0.99 -2.46
N THR A 43 -4.12 -0.31 -2.21
CA THR A 43 -3.71 -0.86 -0.92
C THR A 43 -2.54 -1.80 -1.16
N GLY A 44 -1.39 -1.48 -0.60
CA GLY A 44 -0.13 -2.19 -0.85
C GLY A 44 1.09 -1.39 -0.42
N ASN A 45 2.28 -1.81 -0.85
CA ASN A 45 3.50 -1.05 -0.64
C ASN A 45 3.88 -0.31 -1.92
N SER A 46 4.35 0.91 -1.73
CA SER A 46 5.04 1.66 -2.76
C SER A 46 6.54 1.36 -2.71
N THR A 47 7.15 1.21 -3.87
CA THR A 47 8.59 0.99 -4.04
C THR A 47 9.24 2.13 -4.86
N GLY A 48 10.52 2.01 -5.20
CA GLY A 48 11.27 3.05 -5.91
C GLY A 48 11.76 4.17 -4.99
N LEU A 49 11.73 5.42 -5.47
CA LEU A 49 12.24 6.58 -4.71
C LEU A 49 11.35 7.01 -3.55
N LYS A 50 10.09 6.57 -3.50
CA LYS A 50 9.17 6.88 -2.40
C LYS A 50 8.57 5.58 -1.89
N GLN A 51 9.11 5.11 -0.79
CA GLN A 51 8.78 3.81 -0.23
C GLN A 51 7.89 3.97 1.00
N GLY A 52 6.90 3.11 1.13
CA GLY A 52 5.99 3.13 2.26
C GLY A 52 4.68 2.46 1.94
N LYS A 53 3.84 2.30 2.96
CA LYS A 53 2.55 1.62 2.81
C LYS A 53 1.48 2.62 2.37
N VAL A 54 0.62 2.17 1.47
CA VAL A 54 -0.65 2.82 1.13
C VAL A 54 -1.77 1.90 1.58
N LYS A 55 -2.76 2.46 2.27
CA LYS A 55 -3.98 1.76 2.70
C LYS A 55 -5.18 2.58 2.27
N ASP A 56 -6.08 1.97 1.50
CA ASP A 56 -7.30 2.60 0.99
C ASP A 56 -7.02 3.93 0.26
N GLY A 57 -5.95 3.93 -0.55
CA GLY A 57 -5.47 5.09 -1.30
C GLY A 57 -4.79 6.17 -0.45
N LYS A 58 -4.51 5.92 0.83
CA LYS A 58 -3.89 6.89 1.74
C LYS A 58 -2.54 6.38 2.23
N LYS A 59 -1.56 7.27 2.35
CA LYS A 59 -0.27 6.95 2.98
C LYS A 59 -0.48 6.53 4.43
N ASP A 60 0.14 5.43 4.83
CA ASP A 60 0.01 4.84 6.15
C ASP A 60 1.40 4.43 6.68
N GLY A 61 1.66 4.75 7.95
CA GLY A 61 2.92 4.45 8.62
C GLY A 61 4.12 5.23 8.08
N GLU A 62 5.29 4.60 8.15
CA GLU A 62 6.55 5.20 7.75
C GLU A 62 6.68 5.31 6.23
N TRP A 63 7.14 6.48 5.78
CA TRP A 63 7.45 6.78 4.39
C TRP A 63 8.86 7.30 4.26
N LEU A 64 9.63 6.64 3.40
CA LEU A 64 11.01 6.94 3.07
C LEU A 64 11.06 7.57 1.68
N TYR A 65 11.81 8.65 1.56
CA TYR A 65 12.03 9.36 0.30
C TYR A 65 13.52 9.36 0.02
N TYR A 66 13.90 8.84 -1.14
CA TYR A 66 15.27 8.75 -1.59
C TYR A 66 15.51 9.75 -2.72
N ILE A 67 16.73 10.24 -2.81
CA ILE A 67 17.21 10.93 -4.02
C ILE A 67 17.76 9.91 -5.02
N GLU A 68 17.98 10.32 -6.26
CA GLU A 68 18.31 9.43 -7.40
C GLU A 68 19.55 8.54 -7.17
N ASN A 69 20.51 9.00 -6.36
CA ASN A 69 21.70 8.22 -6.00
C ASN A 69 21.43 7.15 -4.92
N GLY A 70 20.18 6.95 -4.49
CA GLY A 70 19.77 5.98 -3.49
C GLY A 70 19.95 6.43 -2.04
N GLN A 71 20.45 7.65 -1.79
CA GLN A 71 20.57 8.16 -0.43
C GLN A 71 19.20 8.57 0.15
N LEU A 72 18.95 8.23 1.42
CA LEU A 72 17.76 8.67 2.12
C LEU A 72 17.76 10.19 2.28
N TYR A 73 16.75 10.83 1.72
CA TYR A 73 16.56 12.28 1.75
C TYR A 73 15.60 12.71 2.88
N LEU A 74 14.51 11.97 3.06
CA LEU A 74 13.49 12.32 4.05
C LEU A 74 12.80 11.07 4.58
N LYS A 75 12.46 11.10 5.86
CA LYS A 75 11.62 10.10 6.53
C LYS A 75 10.47 10.82 7.23
N ASN A 76 9.24 10.40 6.94
CA ASN A 76 8.01 10.94 7.53
C ASN A 76 7.11 9.80 8.00
N THR A 77 6.32 10.06 9.03
CA THR A 77 5.24 9.15 9.44
C THR A 77 3.90 9.73 8.98
N TYR A 78 3.04 8.87 8.44
CA TYR A 78 1.71 9.23 8.00
C TYR A 78 0.64 8.41 8.73
N LYS A 79 -0.50 9.04 8.97
CA LYS A 79 -1.72 8.38 9.42
C LYS A 79 -2.89 8.94 8.63
N ASP A 80 -3.68 8.06 8.03
CA ASP A 80 -4.83 8.43 7.19
C ASP A 80 -4.48 9.46 6.10
N GLY A 81 -3.28 9.33 5.51
CA GLY A 81 -2.79 10.21 4.45
C GLY A 81 -2.27 11.57 4.91
N LYS A 82 -2.30 11.86 6.22
CA LYS A 82 -1.76 13.10 6.81
C LYS A 82 -0.43 12.82 7.49
N ARG A 83 0.52 13.75 7.37
CA ARG A 83 1.79 13.67 8.10
C ARG A 83 1.47 13.81 9.58
N TRP A 84 1.91 12.84 10.38
CA TRP A 84 1.81 12.85 11.84
C TRP A 84 2.94 13.68 12.45
#